data_AF-A0A960BB77-F1
#
_entry.id   AF-A0A960BB77-F1
#
_cell.length_a   1.000
_cell.length_b   1.000
_cell.length_c   1.000
_cell.angle_alpha   90.00
_cell.angle_beta   90.00
_cell.angle_gamma   90.00
#
_symmetry.space_group_name_H-M   'P 1'
#
loop_
_entity.id
_entity.type
_entity.pdbx_description
1 polymer ?
#
loop_
_entity_poly.entity_id
_entity_poly.type
_entity_poly.pdbx_seq_one_letter_code
_entity_poly.pdbx_strand_id
1 'polypeptide(L)' 'MDRLLTVDEVAAVLGTTARFPRRLIAERRIRFVRIGRHVRIPECELKAFVESGTVNPVGPSGGRR' A
#
# COMPACT_ATOMS: atom_id res chain seq x y z
N MET A 1 -9.49 -9.91 13.28
CA MET A 1 -9.40 -8.44 13.39
C MET A 1 -8.11 -8.03 12.72
N ASP A 2 -8.20 -7.35 11.59
CA ASP A 2 -7.03 -6.85 10.86
C ASP A 2 -6.35 -5.73 11.64
N ARG A 3 -5.02 -5.71 11.62
CA ARG A 3 -4.22 -4.68 12.28
C ARG A 3 -4.44 -3.33 11.58
N LEU A 4 -4.62 -2.28 12.38
CA LEU A 4 -4.85 -0.92 11.91
C LEU A 4 -3.58 -0.08 12.05
N LEU A 5 -2.91 0.16 10.93
CA LEU A 5 -1.67 0.92 10.86
C LEU A 5 -1.93 2.43 10.77
N THR A 6 -1.08 3.21 11.43
CA THR A 6 -0.99 4.66 11.23
C THR A 6 -0.37 5.01 9.89
N VAL A 7 -0.53 6.25 9.46
CA VAL A 7 0.13 6.79 8.25
C VAL A 7 1.65 6.61 8.30
N ASP A 8 2.26 6.85 9.47
CA ASP A 8 3.72 6.71 9.65
C ASP A 8 4.17 5.25 9.65
N GLU A 9 3.40 4.34 10.26
CA GLU A 9 3.68 2.89 10.16
C GLU A 9 3.59 2.40 8.72
N VAL A 10 2.57 2.82 7.97
CA VAL A 10 2.44 2.46 6.55
C VAL A 10 3.61 3.02 5.73
N ALA A 11 4.04 4.25 6.00
CA ALA A 11 5.19 4.85 5.35
C ALA A 11 6.46 4.01 5.61
N ALA A 12 6.68 3.61 6.86
CA ALA A 12 7.80 2.76 7.26
C ALA A 12 7.75 1.38 6.56
N VAL A 13 6.58 0.73 6.50
CA VAL A 13 6.41 -0.56 5.82
C VAL A 13 6.70 -0.47 4.32
N LEU A 14 6.25 0.61 3.67
CA LEU A 14 6.48 0.83 2.25
C LEU A 14 7.90 1.35 1.94
N GLY A 15 8.72 1.68 2.95
CA GLY A 15 10.00 2.34 2.74
C GLY A 15 9.86 3.74 2.10
N THR A 16 8.75 4.43 2.36
CA THR A 16 8.43 5.76 1.80
C THR A 16 8.27 6.80 2.90
N THR A 17 8.09 8.07 2.52
CA THR A 17 7.77 9.14 3.47
C THR A 17 6.25 9.20 3.73
N ALA A 18 5.84 9.77 4.87
CA ALA A 18 4.42 9.96 5.22
C ALA A 18 3.60 10.75 4.18
N ARG A 19 4.26 11.48 3.26
CA ARG A 19 3.61 12.14 2.13
C ARG A 19 2.97 11.13 1.17
N PHE A 20 3.57 9.97 0.98
CA PHE A 20 3.10 8.97 0.03
C PHE A 20 1.79 8.31 0.49
N PRO A 21 1.66 7.77 1.72
CA PRO A 21 0.37 7.25 2.19
C PRO A 21 -0.72 8.33 2.25
N ARG A 22 -0.37 9.58 2.59
CA ARG A 22 -1.33 10.71 2.51
C ARG A 22 -1.83 10.95 1.09
N ARG A 23 -0.96 10.82 0.09
CA ARG A 23 -1.34 10.93 -1.33
C ARG A 23 -2.26 9.78 -1.74
N LEU A 24 -1.96 8.54 -1.34
CA LEU A 24 -2.84 7.39 -1.58
C LEU A 24 -4.24 7.58 -1.00
N ILE A 25 -4.34 8.13 0.21
CA ILE A 25 -5.63 8.46 0.84
C ILE A 25 -6.37 9.55 0.06
N ALA A 26 -5.67 10.63 -0.32
CA ALA A 26 -6.26 11.75 -1.06
C ALA A 26 -6.75 11.33 -2.46
N GLU A 27 -5.98 10.48 -3.15
CA GLU A 27 -6.34 9.87 -4.44
C GLU A 27 -7.35 8.72 -4.30
N ARG A 28 -7.73 8.32 -3.08
CA ARG A 28 -8.61 7.17 -2.77
C ARG A 28 -8.12 5.84 -3.36
N ARG A 29 -6.80 5.64 -3.40
CA ARG A 29 -6.15 4.42 -3.92
C ARG A 29 -6.09 3.25 -2.93
N ILE A 30 -6.43 3.49 -1.67
CA ILE A 30 -6.45 2.48 -0.60
C ILE A 30 -7.64 2.76 0.33
N ARG A 31 -8.25 1.71 0.91
CA ARG A 31 -9.29 1.92 1.95
C ARG A 31 -8.64 2.38 3.25
N PHE A 32 -9.33 3.28 3.95
CA PHE A 32 -8.90 3.80 5.23
C PHE A 32 -10.09 3.94 6.17
N VAL A 33 -9.80 3.90 7.47
CA VAL A 33 -10.76 4.08 8.55
C VAL A 33 -10.46 5.43 9.21
N ARG A 34 -11.49 6.27 9.32
CA ARG A 34 -11.40 7.56 10.00
C ARG A 34 -11.82 7.41 11.46
N ILE A 35 -10.91 7.73 12.38
CA ILE A 35 -11.13 7.68 13.82
C ILE A 35 -10.92 9.10 14.37
N GLY A 36 -11.99 9.90 14.30
CA GLY A 36 -11.94 11.34 14.59
C GLY A 36 -10.95 12.05 13.65
N ARG A 37 -9.90 12.65 14.23
CA ARG A 37 -8.82 13.29 13.46
C ARG A 37 -7.76 12.32 12.92
N HIS A 38 -7.74 11.09 13.42
CA HIS A 38 -6.73 10.10 13.03
C HIS A 38 -7.24 9.25 11.87
N VAL A 39 -6.31 8.88 10.99
CA VAL A 39 -6.57 7.94 9.90
C VAL A 39 -5.81 6.65 10.18
N ARG A 40 -6.50 5.53 10.04
CA ARG A 40 -5.93 4.18 10.16
C ARG A 40 -6.12 3.43 8.85
N ILE A 41 -5.11 2.66 8.47
CA ILE A 41 -5.10 1.87 7.24
C ILE A 41 -5.07 0.40 7.66
N PRO A 42 -5.99 -0.45 7.19
CA PRO A 42 -5.92 -1.89 7.45
C PRO A 42 -4.65 -2.48 6.83
N GLU A 43 -3.96 -3.38 7.54
CA GLU A 43 -2.78 -4.06 7.01
C GLU A 43 -3.11 -4.88 5.76
N CYS A 44 -4.28 -5.54 5.73
CA CYS A 44 -4.77 -6.28 4.55
C CYS A 44 -4.89 -5.38 3.31
N GLU A 45 -5.31 -4.13 3.48
CA GLU A 45 -5.40 -3.17 2.38
C GLU A 45 -4.04 -2.74 1.86
N LEU A 46 -3.09 -2.56 2.77
CA LEU A 46 -1.72 -2.26 2.39
C LEU A 46 -1.12 -3.40 1.57
N LYS A 47 -1.35 -4.64 2.01
CA LYS A 47 -0.89 -5.84 1.32
C LYS A 47 -1.51 -5.96 -0.08
N ALA A 48 -2.83 -5.79 -0.18
CA ALA A 48 -3.54 -5.80 -1.46
C ALA A 48 -3.04 -4.70 -2.41
N PHE A 49 -2.74 -3.51 -1.89
CA PHE A 49 -2.16 -2.42 -2.67
C PHE A 49 -0.78 -2.81 -3.22
N VAL A 50 0.10 -3.37 -2.38
CA VAL A 50 1.43 -3.83 -2.80
C VAL A 50 1.31 -4.94 -3.85
N GLU A 51 0.46 -5.94 -3.62
CA GLU A 51 0.22 -7.03 -4.57
C GLU A 51 -0.30 -6.50 -5.91
N SER A 52 -1.22 -5.55 -5.92
CA SER A 52 -1.74 -4.92 -7.15
C SER A 52 -0.70 -4.09 -7.90
N GLY A 53 0.26 -3.50 -7.17
CA GLY A 53 1.36 -2.70 -7.75
C GLY A 53 2.61 -3.51 -8.08
N THR A 54 2.64 -4.79 -7.72
CA THR A 54 3.80 -5.66 -7.96
C THR A 54 3.82 -6.09 -9.42
N VAL A 55 4.80 -5.60 -10.17
CA VAL A 55 5.04 -6.02 -11.55
C VAL A 55 5.89 -7.29 -11.51
N ASN A 56 5.33 -8.41 -11.95
CA ASN A 56 6.10 -9.63 -12.09
C ASN A 56 7.20 -9.43 -13.14
N PRO A 57 8.46 -9.79 -12.84
CA PRO A 57 9.52 -9.73 -13.82
C PRO A 57 9.11 -10.56 -15.03
N VAL A 58 9.25 -9.97 -16.22
CA VAL A 58 9.02 -10.69 -17.47
C VAL A 58 10.03 -11.82 -17.49
N GLY A 59 9.56 -13.06 -17.35
CA GLY A 59 10.41 -14.24 -17.47
C GLY A 59 11.15 -14.17 -18.80
N PRO A 60 12.41 -14.65 -18.89
CA PRO A 60 13.16 -14.60 -20.13
C PRO A 60 12.27 -15.21 -21.21
N SER A 61 11.85 -14.38 -22.16
CA SER A 61 11.17 -14.82 -23.36
C SER A 61 12.17 -15.75 -24.03
N GLY A 62 12.02 -17.04 -23.75
CA GLY A 62 12.82 -18.10 -24.31
C GLY A 62 12.50 -18.12 -25.80
N GLY A 63 13.25 -17.31 -26.56
CA GLY A 63 13.40 -17.46 -27.98
C GLY A 63 14.01 -18.83 -28.24
N ARG A 64 13.15 -19.84 -28.34
CA ARG A 64 13.48 -21.13 -28.91
C ARG A 64 13.04 -21.09 -30.37
N ARG A 65 14.06 -21.28 -31.22
CA ARG A 65 14.06 -21.67 -32.63
C ARG A 65 13.81 -20.57 -33.65
#